data_AF-A0AAE7DB14-F1
#
_entry.id   AF-A0AAE7DB14-F1
#
_cell.length_a   1.000
_cell.length_b   1.000
_cell.length_c   1.000
_cell.angle_alpha   90.00
_cell.angle_beta   90.00
_cell.angle_gamma   90.00
#
_symmetry.space_group_name_H-M   'P 1'
#
loop_
_entity.id
_entity.type
_entity.pdbx_description
1 polymer ?
#
loop_
_entity_poly.entity_id
_entity_poly.type
_entity_poly.pdbx_seq_one_letter_code
_entity_poly.pdbx_strand_id
1 'polypeptide(L)'
;MRTTFFYNPFDRLTESMIQFSVIMGEKYWIVQRFEWPGVPSGKGFMVSRYSKKENALVHYQHLQVGEGKMLDVSEDAEKLKALLQPGSEYHVFINTFQRGDWKKRMHSKYKKQFVSYITKQTNTTPLQGPVQVNLYFEYGRLMAEIHASEKEPVKIPVDQILKT
;
A
#
# COMPACT_ATOMS: atom_id res chain seq x y z
N MET A 1 -13.32 -1.59 -26.00
CA MET A 1 -12.69 -2.08 -24.75
C MET A 1 -13.03 -1.11 -23.63
N ARG A 2 -13.65 -1.56 -22.52
CA ARG A 2 -13.79 -0.71 -21.33
C ARG A 2 -12.43 -0.73 -20.61
N THR A 3 -11.64 0.33 -20.74
CA THR A 3 -10.49 0.57 -19.88
C THR A 3 -11.00 0.81 -18.47
N THR A 4 -10.99 -0.22 -17.64
CA THR A 4 -11.28 -0.08 -16.21
C THR A 4 -10.09 0.66 -15.59
N PHE A 5 -10.16 1.98 -15.53
CA PHE A 5 -9.15 2.78 -14.83
C PHE A 5 -9.17 2.39 -13.35
N PHE A 6 -8.18 1.63 -12.90
CA PHE A 6 -7.96 1.34 -11.49
C PHE A 6 -7.32 2.57 -10.83
N TYR A 7 -7.74 2.91 -9.62
CA TYR A 7 -7.15 4.01 -8.87
C TYR A 7 -6.09 3.44 -7.93
N ASN A 8 -4.84 3.80 -8.14
CA ASN A 8 -3.77 3.52 -7.20
C ASN A 8 -3.47 4.83 -6.45
N PRO A 9 -3.63 4.89 -5.12
CA PRO A 9 -3.38 6.11 -4.35
C PRO A 9 -1.88 6.39 -4.17
N PHE A 10 -1.01 5.43 -4.47
CA PHE A 10 0.43 5.53 -4.28
C PHE A 10 1.14 6.12 -5.50
N ASP A 11 2.19 6.88 -5.24
CA ASP A 11 3.03 7.42 -6.29
C ASP A 11 4.00 6.35 -6.81
N ARG A 12 4.35 6.47 -8.08
CA ARG A 12 5.45 5.71 -8.67
C ARG A 12 6.77 6.21 -8.08
N LEU A 13 7.62 5.30 -7.65
CA LEU A 13 8.96 5.67 -7.22
C LEU A 13 9.75 6.21 -8.42
N THR A 14 10.43 7.34 -8.21
CA THR A 14 11.35 7.93 -9.20
C THR A 14 12.77 7.98 -8.64
N GLU A 15 13.75 8.13 -9.53
CA GLU A 15 15.15 8.33 -9.10
C GLU A 15 15.33 9.58 -8.25
N SER A 16 14.60 10.66 -8.56
CA SER A 16 14.63 11.90 -7.77
C SER A 16 14.16 11.68 -6.33
N MET A 17 13.17 10.81 -6.11
CA MET A 17 12.72 10.44 -4.76
C MET A 17 13.78 9.64 -4.00
N ILE A 18 14.54 8.75 -4.68
CA ILE A 18 15.67 8.02 -4.09
C ILE A 18 16.72 9.03 -3.61
N GLN A 19 17.15 9.94 -4.49
CA GLN A 19 18.17 10.95 -4.18
C GLN A 19 17.73 11.85 -3.02
N PHE A 20 16.48 12.35 -3.06
CA PHE A 20 15.93 13.19 -2.01
C PHE A 20 15.91 12.48 -0.66
N SER A 21 15.56 11.20 -0.64
CA SER A 21 15.54 10.39 0.59
C SER A 21 16.92 10.27 1.24
N VAL A 22 17.98 10.11 0.43
CA VAL A 22 19.36 10.06 0.94
C VAL A 22 19.74 11.40 1.56
N ILE A 23 19.42 12.51 0.89
CA ILE A 23 19.68 13.88 1.39
C ILE A 23 18.94 14.14 2.71
N MET A 24 17.70 13.68 2.83
CA MET A 24 16.88 13.83 4.03
C MET A 24 17.26 12.86 5.18
N GLY A 25 18.25 11.99 4.97
CA GLY A 25 18.68 11.00 5.96
C GLY A 25 17.70 9.83 6.13
N GLU A 26 16.69 9.70 5.26
CA GLU A 26 15.72 8.61 5.23
C GLU A 26 16.30 7.40 4.48
N LYS A 27 17.45 6.89 4.93
CA LYS A 27 18.24 5.91 4.18
C LYS A 27 17.83 4.45 4.41
N TYR A 28 17.08 4.14 5.47
CA TYR A 28 16.67 2.77 5.77
C TYR A 28 15.33 2.48 5.12
N TRP A 29 15.32 1.65 4.09
CA TRP A 29 14.13 1.37 3.31
C TRP A 29 13.66 -0.07 3.53
N ILE A 30 12.34 -0.24 3.53
CA ILE A 30 11.69 -1.53 3.38
C ILE A 30 11.10 -1.59 1.99
N VAL A 31 11.51 -2.59 1.22
CA VAL A 31 10.95 -2.91 -0.10
C VAL A 31 10.21 -4.22 0.02
N GLN A 32 8.91 -4.21 -0.19
CA GLN A 32 8.06 -5.40 -0.06
C GLN A 32 7.18 -5.62 -1.27
N ARG A 33 6.75 -6.86 -1.48
CA ARG A 33 5.79 -7.20 -2.53
C ARG A 33 4.53 -6.37 -2.36
N PHE A 34 3.97 -5.94 -3.48
CA PHE A 34 2.78 -5.12 -3.50
C PHE A 34 1.84 -5.59 -4.59
N GLU A 35 0.61 -5.88 -4.19
CA GLU A 35 -0.45 -6.28 -5.09
C GLU A 35 -1.51 -5.19 -5.13
N TRP A 36 -1.90 -4.79 -6.33
CA TRP A 36 -2.92 -3.78 -6.54
C TRP A 36 -3.62 -3.98 -7.87
N PRO A 37 -4.92 -3.64 -7.98
CA PRO A 37 -5.60 -3.67 -9.27
C PRO A 37 -4.87 -2.84 -10.33
N GLY A 38 -4.60 -3.45 -11.48
CA GLY A 38 -3.85 -2.84 -12.58
C GLY A 38 -2.33 -3.00 -12.49
N VAL A 39 -1.80 -3.67 -11.45
CA VAL A 39 -0.39 -4.08 -11.37
C VAL A 39 -0.29 -5.58 -11.68
N PRO A 40 0.51 -6.00 -12.68
CA PRO A 40 0.76 -7.41 -12.93
C PRO A 40 1.25 -8.16 -11.69
N SER A 41 0.73 -9.37 -11.48
CA SER A 41 1.09 -10.20 -10.34
C SER A 41 2.59 -10.47 -10.29
N GLY A 42 3.18 -10.39 -9.10
CA GLY A 42 4.61 -10.58 -8.88
C GLY A 42 5.51 -9.47 -9.42
N LYS A 43 4.95 -8.40 -10.00
CA LYS A 43 5.72 -7.28 -10.55
C LYS A 43 5.65 -6.00 -9.70
N GLY A 44 4.76 -5.94 -8.72
CA GLY A 44 4.58 -4.76 -7.85
C GLY A 44 5.44 -4.80 -6.59
N PHE A 45 5.99 -3.64 -6.22
CA PHE A 45 6.70 -3.43 -4.96
C PHE A 45 6.26 -2.13 -4.28
N MET A 46 6.22 -2.13 -2.95
CA MET A 46 5.97 -0.96 -2.11
C MET A 46 7.25 -0.61 -1.35
N VAL A 47 7.58 0.66 -1.33
CA VAL A 47 8.68 1.23 -0.56
C VAL A 47 8.15 2.00 0.64
N SER A 48 8.72 1.71 1.80
CA SER A 48 8.58 2.53 3.01
C SER A 48 9.96 3.00 3.46
N ARG A 49 10.06 4.27 3.83
CA ARG A 49 11.34 4.94 4.12
C ARG A 49 11.41 5.33 5.58
N TYR A 50 12.59 5.20 6.17
CA TYR A 50 12.84 5.49 7.58
C TYR A 50 14.17 6.20 7.75
N SER A 51 14.20 7.18 8.65
CA SER A 51 15.42 7.85 9.10
C SER A 51 16.19 7.04 10.15
N LYS A 52 15.48 6.20 10.92
CA LYS A 52 16.05 5.35 11.98
C LYS A 52 15.98 3.88 11.60
N LYS A 53 17.07 3.15 11.81
CA LYS A 53 17.20 1.74 11.47
C LYS A 53 16.22 0.89 12.27
N GLU A 54 16.00 1.28 13.53
CA GLU A 54 15.14 0.58 14.48
C GLU A 54 13.68 0.59 14.00
N ASN A 55 13.21 1.72 13.48
CA ASN A 55 11.84 1.83 12.95
C ASN A 55 11.65 0.95 11.69
N ALA A 56 12.67 0.91 10.82
CA ALA A 56 12.66 0.01 9.67
C ALA A 56 12.67 -1.47 10.12
N LEU A 57 13.44 -1.80 11.15
CA LEU A 57 13.49 -3.16 11.71
C LEU A 57 12.13 -3.58 12.30
N VAL A 58 11.45 -2.68 13.03
CA VAL A 58 10.09 -2.93 13.53
C VAL A 58 9.15 -3.23 12.37
N HIS A 59 9.17 -2.45 11.29
CA HIS A 59 8.39 -2.77 10.09
C HIS A 59 8.79 -4.15 9.54
N TYR A 60 10.07 -4.40 9.32
CA TYR A 60 10.56 -5.66 8.75
C TYR A 60 10.09 -6.90 9.54
N GLN A 61 9.97 -6.81 10.87
CA GLN A 61 9.45 -7.87 11.73
C GLN A 61 7.96 -8.19 11.50
N HIS A 62 7.19 -7.26 10.91
CA HIS A 62 5.79 -7.46 10.51
C HIS A 62 5.64 -8.05 9.10
N LEU A 63 6.75 -8.42 8.45
CA LEU A 63 6.74 -9.06 7.14
C LEU A 63 6.81 -10.58 7.27
N GLN A 64 6.10 -11.26 6.37
CA GLN A 64 6.26 -12.69 6.18
C GLN A 64 7.62 -13.00 5.54
N VAL A 65 8.09 -14.22 5.73
CA VAL A 65 9.35 -14.69 5.15
C VAL A 65 9.28 -14.56 3.62
N GLY A 66 10.20 -13.78 3.03
CA GLY A 66 10.28 -13.55 1.59
C GLY A 66 9.30 -12.49 1.04
N GLU A 67 8.52 -11.84 1.91
CA GLU A 67 7.61 -10.76 1.51
C GLU A 67 8.36 -9.46 1.15
N GLY A 68 9.46 -9.17 1.85
CA GLY A 68 10.25 -7.98 1.60
C GLY A 68 11.67 -8.06 2.09
N LYS A 69 12.39 -6.95 1.91
CA LYS A 69 13.79 -6.77 2.31
C LYS A 69 13.98 -5.39 2.90
N MET A 70 14.88 -5.32 3.88
CA MET A 70 15.42 -4.06 4.38
C MET A 70 16.70 -3.72 3.61
N LEU A 71 16.83 -2.45 3.20
CA LEU A 71 17.97 -1.92 2.44
C LEU A 71 18.52 -0.66 3.14
N ASP A 72 19.82 -0.42 3.02
CA ASP A 72 20.40 0.90 3.25
C ASP A 72 20.65 1.56 1.89
N VAL A 73 19.82 2.54 1.55
CA VAL A 73 19.84 3.17 0.23
C VAL A 73 21.10 4.00 -0.02
N SER A 74 21.85 4.36 1.04
CA SER A 74 23.16 4.98 0.83
C SER A 74 24.16 4.02 0.17
N GLU A 75 23.96 2.70 0.29
CA GLU A 75 24.79 1.65 -0.30
C GLU A 75 24.08 0.95 -1.47
N ASP A 76 22.76 0.82 -1.40
CA ASP A 76 21.94 0.01 -2.33
C ASP A 76 21.21 0.82 -3.42
N ALA A 77 21.39 2.13 -3.50
CA ALA A 77 20.66 3.00 -4.43
C ALA A 77 20.69 2.51 -5.89
N GLU A 78 21.84 2.04 -6.38
CA GLU A 78 21.99 1.58 -7.76
C GLU A 78 21.14 0.34 -8.07
N LYS A 79 20.97 -0.56 -7.09
CA LYS A 79 20.10 -1.74 -7.24
C LYS A 79 18.64 -1.32 -7.39
N LEU A 80 18.22 -0.28 -6.66
CA LEU A 80 16.87 0.27 -6.77
C LEU A 80 16.65 0.99 -8.10
N LYS A 81 17.62 1.78 -8.56
CA LYS A 81 17.55 2.46 -9.87
C LYS A 81 17.43 1.46 -11.02
N ALA A 82 18.13 0.33 -10.95
CA ALA A 82 18.02 -0.73 -11.95
C ALA A 82 16.56 -1.24 -12.10
N LEU A 83 15.79 -1.30 -11.01
CA LEU A 83 14.38 -1.69 -11.05
C LEU A 83 13.47 -0.64 -11.71
N LEU A 84 13.93 0.61 -11.81
CA LEU A 84 13.18 1.74 -12.38
C LEU A 84 13.54 2.04 -13.85
N GLN A 85 14.50 1.32 -14.43
CA GLN A 85 14.95 1.60 -15.78
C GLN A 85 13.82 1.43 -16.82
N PRO A 86 13.85 2.20 -17.92
CA PRO A 86 12.92 2.02 -19.04
C PRO A 86 12.93 0.57 -19.53
N GLY A 87 11.76 -0.02 -19.70
CA GLY A 87 11.61 -1.43 -20.10
C GLY A 87 11.61 -2.43 -18.93
N SER A 88 11.85 -1.97 -17.70
CA SER A 88 11.58 -2.78 -16.50
C SER A 88 10.10 -3.16 -16.44
N GLU A 89 9.83 -4.46 -16.28
CA GLU A 89 8.49 -4.96 -16.03
C GLU A 89 8.03 -4.69 -14.59
N TYR A 90 8.94 -4.23 -13.72
CA TYR A 90 8.67 -3.99 -12.32
C TYR A 90 8.03 -2.64 -12.06
N HIS A 91 7.26 -2.61 -11.00
CA HIS A 91 6.36 -1.54 -10.66
C HIS A 91 6.57 -1.14 -9.20
N VAL A 92 7.44 -0.18 -8.97
CA VAL A 92 7.79 0.26 -7.62
C VAL A 92 6.96 1.48 -7.25
N PHE A 93 6.30 1.39 -6.10
CA PHE A 93 5.43 2.42 -5.54
C PHE A 93 5.96 2.88 -4.20
N ILE A 94 5.54 4.07 -3.80
CA ILE A 94 5.90 4.67 -2.55
C ILE A 94 4.70 5.39 -1.94
N ASN A 95 4.58 5.30 -0.63
CA ASN A 95 3.59 6.09 0.07
C ASN A 95 4.07 7.53 0.29
N THR A 96 3.35 8.46 -0.32
CA THR A 96 3.55 9.91 -0.26
C THR A 96 2.27 10.62 0.18
N PHE A 97 1.34 9.93 0.88
CA PHE A 97 0.09 10.52 1.36
C PHE A 97 0.34 11.74 2.24
N GLN A 98 0.47 12.92 1.62
CA GLN A 98 0.87 14.13 2.33
C GLN A 98 -0.29 15.09 2.53
N ARG A 99 -1.31 15.05 1.66
CA ARG A 99 -2.61 15.74 1.74
C ARG A 99 -3.40 15.42 0.47
N GLY A 100 -4.72 15.56 0.51
CA GLY A 100 -5.59 15.39 -0.66
C GLY A 100 -6.84 14.55 -0.40
N ASP A 101 -7.68 14.43 -1.42
CA ASP A 101 -8.94 13.71 -1.40
C ASP A 101 -8.78 12.19 -1.64
N TRP A 102 -7.56 11.64 -1.49
CA TRP A 102 -7.27 10.23 -1.79
C TRP A 102 -8.18 9.25 -1.04
N LYS A 103 -8.49 9.50 0.24
CA LYS A 103 -9.44 8.68 1.02
C LYS A 103 -10.83 8.73 0.38
N LYS A 104 -11.30 9.93 0.02
CA LYS A 104 -12.60 10.12 -0.65
C LYS A 104 -12.61 9.40 -2.01
N ARG A 105 -11.53 9.48 -2.78
CA ARG A 105 -11.38 8.76 -4.06
C ARG A 105 -11.38 7.25 -3.87
N MET A 106 -10.65 6.74 -2.87
CA MET A 106 -10.66 5.31 -2.51
C MET A 106 -12.07 4.84 -2.18
N HIS A 107 -12.79 5.55 -1.30
CA HIS A 107 -14.17 5.21 -0.95
C HIS A 107 -15.09 5.25 -2.16
N SER A 108 -15.01 6.29 -2.99
CA SER A 108 -15.86 6.44 -4.18
C SER A 108 -15.59 5.34 -5.20
N LYS A 109 -14.32 5.08 -5.51
CA LYS A 109 -13.92 4.15 -6.56
C LYS A 109 -14.17 2.68 -6.17
N TYR A 110 -13.92 2.34 -4.91
CA TYR A 110 -13.95 0.96 -4.43
C TYR A 110 -15.14 0.65 -3.51
N LYS A 111 -16.15 1.52 -3.47
CA LYS A 111 -17.35 1.37 -2.62
C LYS A 111 -17.97 -0.02 -2.74
N LYS A 112 -18.13 -0.52 -3.98
CA LYS A 112 -18.78 -1.80 -4.24
C LYS A 112 -18.00 -2.97 -3.66
N GLN A 113 -16.68 -2.95 -3.79
CA GLN A 113 -15.77 -3.97 -3.24
C GLN A 113 -15.83 -3.97 -1.70
N PHE A 114 -15.74 -2.79 -1.07
CA PHE A 114 -15.89 -2.68 0.39
C PHE A 114 -17.25 -3.21 0.87
N VAL A 115 -18.36 -2.80 0.24
CA VAL A 115 -19.70 -3.28 0.60
C VAL A 115 -19.80 -4.80 0.43
N SER A 116 -19.35 -5.33 -0.71
CA SER A 116 -19.41 -6.77 -0.98
C SER A 116 -18.61 -7.59 0.02
N TYR A 117 -17.38 -7.16 0.32
CA TYR A 117 -16.54 -7.83 1.30
C TYR A 117 -17.20 -7.88 2.68
N ILE A 118 -17.76 -6.75 3.11
CA ILE A 118 -18.39 -6.64 4.43
C ILE A 118 -19.63 -7.50 4.53
N THR A 119 -20.51 -7.46 3.54
CA THR A 119 -21.71 -8.32 3.51
C THR A 119 -21.34 -9.82 3.58
N LYS A 120 -20.27 -10.23 2.89
CA LYS A 120 -19.76 -11.61 2.96
C LYS A 120 -19.24 -11.98 4.35
N GLN A 121 -18.52 -11.07 5.02
CA GLN A 121 -17.91 -11.36 6.32
C GLN A 121 -18.89 -11.30 7.48
N THR A 122 -19.87 -10.40 7.45
CA THR A 122 -20.74 -10.17 8.60
C THR A 122 -22.05 -10.95 8.53
N ASN A 123 -22.31 -11.68 7.43
CA ASN A 123 -23.61 -12.32 7.12
C ASN A 123 -24.82 -11.39 7.32
N THR A 124 -24.56 -10.08 7.31
CA THR A 124 -25.55 -9.03 7.49
C THR A 124 -25.48 -8.18 6.23
N THR A 125 -26.60 -8.08 5.52
CA THR A 125 -26.88 -6.91 4.70
C THR A 125 -26.58 -5.69 5.58
N PRO A 126 -25.93 -4.60 5.09
CA PRO A 126 -25.74 -3.39 5.88
C PRO A 126 -27.13 -2.81 6.23
N LEU A 127 -27.72 -3.35 7.28
CA LEU A 127 -29.01 -3.02 7.82
C LEU A 127 -28.70 -1.86 8.76
N GLN A 128 -29.07 -0.67 8.29
CA GLN A 128 -29.14 0.56 9.07
C GLN A 128 -27.79 1.22 9.41
N GLY A 129 -27.11 1.74 8.39
CA GLY A 129 -26.09 2.77 8.58
C GLY A 129 -25.04 2.84 7.48
N PRO A 130 -24.36 3.99 7.31
CA PRO A 130 -23.19 4.04 6.45
C PRO A 130 -22.09 3.18 7.07
N VAL A 131 -21.63 2.17 6.33
CA VAL A 131 -20.41 1.44 6.68
C VAL A 131 -19.28 2.45 6.88
N GLN A 132 -18.75 2.51 8.11
CA GLN A 132 -17.59 3.34 8.41
C GLN A 132 -16.34 2.52 8.15
N VAL A 133 -15.68 2.81 7.03
CA VAL A 133 -14.36 2.29 6.72
C VAL A 133 -13.35 3.39 6.97
N ASN A 134 -12.44 3.19 7.92
CA ASN A 134 -11.31 4.09 8.11
C ASN A 134 -10.10 3.51 7.35
N LEU A 135 -9.50 4.33 6.48
CA LEU A 135 -8.32 3.96 5.71
C LEU A 135 -7.07 4.57 6.36
N TYR A 136 -6.07 3.74 6.61
CA TYR A 136 -4.78 4.15 7.14
C TYR A 136 -3.65 3.33 6.53
N PHE A 137 -2.42 3.78 6.67
CA PHE A 137 -1.26 3.07 6.13
C PHE A 137 -0.38 2.60 7.27
N GLU A 138 -0.02 1.33 7.26
CA GLU A 138 0.72 0.68 8.33
C GLU A 138 1.62 -0.39 7.74
N TYR A 139 2.91 -0.38 8.12
CA TYR A 139 3.92 -1.34 7.66
C TYR A 139 3.82 -1.65 6.16
N GLY A 140 3.83 -0.58 5.36
CA GLY A 140 3.84 -0.68 3.90
C GLY A 140 2.52 -1.16 3.26
N ARG A 141 1.44 -1.29 4.05
CA ARG A 141 0.13 -1.77 3.59
C ARG A 141 -0.93 -0.69 3.80
N LEU A 142 -1.80 -0.52 2.81
CA LEU A 142 -3.02 0.24 3.03
C LEU A 142 -4.02 -0.66 3.76
N MET A 143 -4.42 -0.24 4.95
CA MET A 143 -5.31 -0.96 5.82
C MET A 143 -6.70 -0.32 5.79
N ALA A 144 -7.72 -1.17 5.83
CA ALA A 144 -9.09 -0.80 6.10
C ALA A 144 -9.46 -1.29 7.50
N GLU A 145 -9.85 -0.37 8.36
CA GLU A 145 -10.54 -0.66 9.62
C GLU A 145 -12.04 -0.53 9.38
N ILE A 146 -12.74 -1.64 9.50
CA ILE A 146 -14.15 -1.77 9.19
C ILE A 146 -14.93 -1.85 10.49
N HIS A 147 -15.83 -0.90 10.69
CA HIS A 147 -16.75 -0.87 11.83
C HIS A 147 -18.11 -1.39 11.35
N ALA A 148 -18.46 -2.62 11.71
CA ALA A 148 -19.75 -3.24 11.39
C ALA A 148 -20.46 -3.65 12.69
N SER A 149 -21.55 -2.94 13.04
CA SER A 149 -22.28 -3.09 14.31
C SER A 149 -21.43 -2.81 15.57
N GLU A 150 -21.94 -3.16 16.76
CA GLU A 150 -21.29 -2.98 18.07
C GLU A 150 -20.09 -3.93 18.32
N LYS A 151 -19.58 -4.60 17.29
CA LYS A 151 -18.43 -5.52 17.40
C LYS A 151 -17.10 -4.78 17.25
N GLU A 152 -16.04 -5.41 17.75
CA GLU A 152 -14.66 -4.96 17.56
C GLU A 152 -14.36 -4.70 16.07
N PRO A 153 -13.65 -3.60 15.74
CA PRO A 153 -13.31 -3.26 14.37
C PRO A 153 -12.43 -4.32 13.72
N VAL A 154 -12.75 -4.68 12.47
CA VAL A 154 -11.94 -5.62 11.68
C VAL A 154 -10.90 -4.85 10.90
N LYS A 155 -9.62 -5.16 11.09
CA LYS A 155 -8.49 -4.58 10.35
C LYS A 155 -8.03 -5.54 9.26
N ILE A 156 -8.02 -5.09 8.02
CA ILE A 156 -7.65 -5.92 6.88
C ILE A 156 -6.89 -5.10 5.82
N PRO A 157 -5.85 -5.67 5.18
CA PRO A 157 -5.21 -5.04 4.02
C PRO A 157 -6.20 -4.82 2.86
N VAL A 158 -6.21 -3.62 2.30
CA VAL A 158 -7.15 -3.22 1.25
C VAL A 158 -6.97 -4.07 -0.01
N ASP A 159 -5.75 -4.49 -0.36
CA ASP A 159 -5.52 -5.34 -1.52
C ASP A 159 -6.29 -6.67 -1.43
N GLN A 160 -6.52 -7.21 -0.21
CA GLN A 160 -7.34 -8.41 -0.01
C GLN A 160 -8.82 -8.14 -0.28
N ILE A 161 -9.32 -6.95 0.08
CA ILE A 161 -10.70 -6.52 -0.23
C ILE A 161 -10.89 -6.32 -1.73
N LEU A 162 -9.87 -5.80 -2.42
CA LEU A 162 -9.97 -5.50 -3.86
C LEU A 162 -9.86 -6.73 -4.76
N LYS A 163 -9.48 -7.89 -4.22
CA LYS A 163 -9.45 -9.19 -4.93
C LYS A 163 -10.82 -9.89 -4.98
N THR A 164 -11.78 -9.47 -4.16
CA THR A 164 -13.14 -10.05 -4.06
C THR A 164 -14.10 -9.61 -5.15
#